data_AF-A0A2G4GY95-F1
#
_entry.id   AF-A0A2G4GY95-F1
#
_cell.length_a   1.000
_cell.length_b   1.000
_cell.length_c   1.000
_cell.angle_alpha   90.00
_cell.angle_beta   90.00
_cell.angle_gamma   90.00
#
_symmetry.space_group_name_H-M   'P 1'
#
loop_
_entity.id
_entity.type
_entity.pdbx_description
1 polymer ?
#
loop_
_entity_poly.entity_id
_entity_poly.type
_entity_poly.pdbx_seq_one_letter_code
_entity_poly.pdbx_strand_id
1 'polypeptide(L)'
;MSILNRLGRHVFAASAVVITTAGSAHAAIERWECNLSIPATSAGLFINVQSRVTGTNGAAVLGWDFNLYTTSPSAPSLTMYGNVGTRFMREPGQFGYAVGNLGVEQDIGTEQFVAGLFNPEGDAYSAVFNTSGQSGVGNWNLNSINYFGFRFAANSGATHYGYGRMDVGVNANVRTLKFIEWDTTPGAAVQVVPAPGALALLGLAGFGRSRRRR
;
A
#
# COMPACT_ATOMS: atom_id res chain seq x y z
N MET A 1 35.42 33.92 -43.12
CA MET A 1 35.26 33.35 -41.76
C MET A 1 34.94 31.86 -41.92
N SER A 2 35.88 30.98 -41.57
CA SER A 2 35.84 29.55 -41.95
C SER A 2 34.79 28.77 -41.15
N ILE A 3 34.06 27.88 -41.84
CA ILE A 3 33.08 26.92 -41.27
C ILE A 3 33.68 26.07 -40.13
N LEU A 4 35.00 25.89 -40.11
CA LEU A 4 35.71 25.16 -39.06
C LEU A 4 35.60 25.82 -37.67
N ASN A 5 35.45 27.14 -37.59
CA ASN A 5 35.27 27.86 -36.32
C ASN A 5 33.85 27.72 -35.73
N ARG A 6 32.87 27.29 -36.54
CA ARG A 6 31.50 27.04 -36.09
C ARG A 6 31.32 25.64 -35.52
N LEU A 7 31.98 24.62 -36.09
CA LEU A 7 31.88 23.25 -35.59
C LEU A 7 32.51 23.08 -34.20
N GLY A 8 33.66 23.73 -33.94
CA GLY A 8 34.34 23.66 -32.64
C GLY A 8 33.53 24.23 -31.47
N ARG A 9 32.65 25.23 -31.73
CA ARG A 9 31.76 25.80 -30.70
C ARG A 9 30.51 24.98 -30.42
N HIS A 10 30.13 24.05 -31.29
CA HIS A 10 28.95 23.21 -31.10
C HIS A 10 29.26 21.80 -30.56
N VAL A 11 30.53 21.37 -30.57
CA VAL A 11 30.92 20.02 -30.08
C VAL A 11 31.24 20.00 -28.57
N PHE A 12 31.39 21.15 -27.91
CA PHE A 12 31.74 21.23 -26.48
C PHE A 12 30.57 21.53 -25.51
N ALA A 13 29.32 21.47 -25.97
CA ALA A 13 28.14 21.71 -25.14
C ALA A 13 27.13 20.55 -25.25
N ALA A 14 27.60 19.34 -24.98
CA ALA A 14 26.73 18.19 -24.72
C ALA A 14 27.33 17.41 -23.55
N SER A 15 27.39 18.04 -22.38
CA SER A 15 27.55 17.32 -21.13
C SER A 15 26.36 16.39 -20.99
N ALA A 16 26.56 15.10 -21.26
CA ALA A 16 25.61 14.06 -20.94
C ALA A 16 25.39 14.11 -19.42
N VAL A 17 24.30 14.74 -19.00
CA VAL A 17 23.77 14.58 -17.66
C VAL A 17 23.28 13.14 -17.60
N VAL A 18 24.14 12.22 -17.19
CA VAL A 18 23.72 10.91 -16.72
C VAL A 18 22.98 11.20 -15.41
N ILE A 19 21.67 11.37 -15.51
CA ILE A 19 20.78 11.25 -14.37
C ILE A 19 20.88 9.78 -13.98
N THR A 20 21.81 9.48 -13.08
CA THR A 20 21.68 8.27 -12.28
C THR A 20 20.46 8.51 -11.41
N THR A 21 19.30 8.04 -11.86
CA THR A 21 18.16 7.87 -10.96
C THR A 21 18.67 6.90 -9.91
N ALA A 22 19.06 7.41 -8.74
CA ALA A 22 19.26 6.56 -7.59
C ALA A 22 17.93 5.84 -7.41
N GLY A 23 17.90 4.53 -7.72
CA GLY A 23 16.72 3.74 -7.47
C GLY A 23 16.43 3.83 -5.98
N SER A 24 15.20 4.13 -5.61
CA SER A 24 14.77 4.13 -4.22
C SER A 24 15.12 2.77 -3.64
N ALA A 25 16.04 2.72 -2.68
CA ALA A 25 16.41 1.47 -2.04
C ALA A 25 15.28 1.06 -1.11
N HIS A 26 14.57 -0.01 -1.46
CA HIS A 26 13.53 -0.57 -0.59
C HIS A 26 14.17 -1.26 0.63
N ALA A 27 13.51 -1.11 1.77
CA ALA A 27 13.97 -1.71 3.01
C ALA A 27 13.90 -3.25 2.97
N ALA A 28 14.67 -3.91 3.85
CA ALA A 28 14.29 -5.25 4.25
C ALA A 28 12.90 -5.22 4.92
N ILE A 29 12.07 -6.21 4.62
CA ILE A 29 10.65 -6.24 4.98
C ILE A 29 10.39 -7.23 6.10
N GLU A 30 9.63 -6.81 7.11
CA GLU A 30 8.93 -7.70 8.03
C GLU A 30 7.58 -8.07 7.44
N ARG A 31 7.23 -9.37 7.52
CA ARG A 31 5.93 -9.88 7.04
C ARG A 31 5.19 -10.59 8.16
N TRP A 32 3.92 -10.25 8.32
CA TRP A 32 2.99 -10.95 9.19
C TRP A 32 1.85 -11.56 8.39
N GLU A 33 1.88 -12.89 8.26
CA GLU A 33 0.82 -13.70 7.66
C GLU A 33 -0.33 -13.91 8.65
N CYS A 34 -1.22 -12.94 8.73
CA CYS A 34 -2.20 -12.85 9.81
C CYS A 34 -3.51 -13.60 9.52
N ASN A 35 -3.97 -13.65 8.27
CA ASN A 35 -5.23 -14.31 7.86
C ASN A 35 -6.44 -13.98 8.76
N LEU A 36 -6.60 -12.71 9.10
CA LEU A 36 -7.60 -12.23 10.05
C LEU A 36 -8.92 -11.91 9.34
N SER A 37 -10.02 -12.47 9.81
CA SER A 37 -11.35 -12.03 9.40
C SER A 37 -11.66 -10.69 10.05
N ILE A 38 -12.14 -9.71 9.27
CA ILE A 38 -12.50 -8.38 9.77
C ILE A 38 -14.01 -8.36 10.02
N PRO A 39 -14.47 -8.28 11.29
CA PRO A 39 -15.89 -8.26 11.61
C PRO A 39 -16.59 -7.07 10.95
N ALA A 40 -17.79 -7.30 10.40
CA ALA A 40 -18.69 -6.25 9.94
C ALA A 40 -19.49 -5.67 11.11
N THR A 41 -18.78 -5.14 12.11
CA THR A 41 -19.35 -4.44 13.26
C THR A 41 -18.75 -3.05 13.42
N SER A 42 -19.41 -2.19 14.20
CA SER A 42 -18.90 -0.87 14.55
C SER A 42 -17.67 -0.92 15.47
N ALA A 43 -17.51 -1.99 16.24
CA ALA A 43 -16.31 -2.20 17.05
C ALA A 43 -15.10 -2.56 16.16
N GLY A 44 -15.31 -3.43 15.17
CA GLY A 44 -14.28 -3.82 14.21
C GLY A 44 -13.19 -4.73 14.77
N LEU A 45 -11.98 -4.53 14.25
CA LEU A 45 -10.77 -5.27 14.59
C LEU A 45 -9.62 -4.28 14.80
N PHE A 46 -9.18 -4.17 16.04
CA PHE A 46 -8.01 -3.40 16.44
C PHE A 46 -6.76 -4.24 16.22
N ILE A 47 -5.73 -3.61 15.67
CA ILE A 47 -4.49 -4.28 15.27
C ILE A 47 -3.31 -3.45 15.77
N ASN A 48 -2.37 -4.11 16.45
CA ASN A 48 -1.01 -3.61 16.63
C ASN A 48 -0.09 -4.40 15.68
N VAL A 49 0.48 -3.71 14.69
CA VAL A 49 1.27 -4.26 13.59
C VAL A 49 2.57 -4.88 14.12
N GLN A 50 3.32 -4.11 14.92
CA GLN A 50 4.64 -4.53 15.37
C GLN A 50 4.58 -5.70 16.35
N SER A 51 3.65 -5.68 17.31
CA SER A 51 3.47 -6.76 18.28
C SER A 51 2.62 -7.92 17.76
N ARG A 52 1.96 -7.75 16.60
CA ARG A 52 1.11 -8.77 15.95
C ARG A 52 -0.06 -9.20 16.84
N VAL A 53 -0.59 -8.27 17.64
CA VAL A 53 -1.71 -8.48 18.55
C VAL A 53 -2.97 -7.88 17.95
N THR A 54 -4.10 -8.56 18.15
CA THR A 54 -5.42 -8.06 17.73
C THR A 54 -6.47 -8.20 18.83
N GLY A 55 -7.58 -7.48 18.66
CA GLY A 55 -8.69 -7.52 19.58
C GLY A 55 -9.91 -6.76 19.07
N THR A 56 -11.03 -6.92 19.77
CA THR A 56 -12.31 -6.26 19.43
C THR A 56 -12.52 -4.92 20.13
N ASN A 57 -11.54 -4.49 20.92
CA ASN A 57 -11.55 -3.21 21.65
C ASN A 57 -10.11 -2.67 21.73
N GLY A 58 -9.93 -1.37 21.43
CA GLY A 58 -8.64 -0.70 21.52
C GLY A 58 -8.02 -0.71 22.91
N ALA A 59 -8.82 -0.76 23.98
CA ALA A 59 -8.30 -0.90 25.34
C ALA A 59 -7.65 -2.27 25.60
N ALA A 60 -8.04 -3.30 24.84
CA ALA A 60 -7.46 -4.64 24.94
C ALA A 60 -6.22 -4.83 24.05
N VAL A 61 -5.96 -3.90 23.13
CA VAL A 61 -4.82 -3.93 22.21
C VAL A 61 -3.94 -2.74 22.52
N LEU A 62 -3.01 -2.91 23.46
CA LEU A 62 -2.11 -1.85 23.88
C LEU A 62 -1.30 -1.32 22.67
N GLY A 63 -1.33 0.00 22.49
CA GLY A 63 -0.63 0.64 21.38
C GLY A 63 -1.14 0.21 19.99
N TRP A 64 -2.42 -0.12 19.84
CA TRP A 64 -3.00 -0.44 18.53
C TRP A 64 -2.68 0.67 17.50
N ASP A 65 -2.38 0.26 16.27
CA ASP A 65 -2.03 1.15 15.18
C ASP A 65 -3.27 1.56 14.38
N PHE A 66 -4.12 0.59 14.05
CA PHE A 66 -5.38 0.86 13.36
C PHE A 66 -6.53 -0.07 13.74
N ASN A 67 -7.75 0.42 13.51
CA ASN A 67 -9.00 -0.32 13.61
C ASN A 67 -9.67 -0.44 12.24
N LEU A 68 -10.05 -1.65 11.87
CA LEU A 68 -10.79 -1.97 10.64
C LEU A 68 -12.23 -2.34 11.00
N TYR A 69 -13.21 -1.57 10.53
CA TYR A 69 -14.60 -1.70 10.98
C TYR A 69 -15.59 -1.33 9.88
N THR A 70 -16.89 -1.42 10.20
CA THR A 70 -17.96 -0.83 9.38
C THR A 70 -18.69 0.23 10.17
N THR A 71 -19.06 1.32 9.52
CA THR A 71 -19.87 2.39 10.13
C THR A 71 -21.33 1.99 10.33
N SER A 72 -21.82 1.01 9.57
CA SER A 72 -23.19 0.50 9.69
C SER A 72 -23.26 -0.97 9.25
N PRO A 73 -23.55 -1.92 10.14
CA PRO A 73 -23.66 -3.33 9.76
C PRO A 73 -24.70 -3.62 8.66
N SER A 74 -25.72 -2.76 8.53
CA SER A 74 -26.76 -2.87 7.50
C SER A 74 -26.38 -2.23 6.16
N ALA A 75 -25.31 -1.45 6.09
CA ALA A 75 -24.81 -0.82 4.87
C ALA A 75 -23.33 -1.20 4.64
N PRO A 76 -23.03 -2.13 3.69
CA PRO A 76 -21.67 -2.64 3.53
C PRO A 76 -20.64 -1.54 3.33
N SER A 77 -19.70 -1.44 4.28
CA SER A 77 -18.65 -0.42 4.25
C SER A 77 -17.38 -0.93 4.93
N LEU A 78 -16.23 -0.46 4.47
CA LEU A 78 -14.95 -0.63 5.14
C LEU A 78 -14.40 0.73 5.51
N THR A 79 -14.22 0.92 6.82
CA THR A 79 -13.62 2.11 7.39
C THR A 79 -12.36 1.71 8.15
N MET A 80 -11.33 2.53 7.98
CA MET A 80 -10.01 2.35 8.54
C MET A 80 -9.70 3.57 9.40
N TYR A 81 -9.61 3.36 10.71
CA TYR A 81 -9.27 4.39 11.67
C TYR A 81 -7.83 4.20 12.12
N GLY A 82 -7.00 5.22 11.94
CA GLY A 82 -5.62 5.22 12.41
C GLY A 82 -5.54 5.80 13.80
N ASN A 83 -4.82 5.14 14.70
CA ASN A 83 -4.40 5.74 15.96
C ASN A 83 -3.37 6.85 15.69
N VAL A 84 -2.97 7.57 16.74
CA VAL A 84 -1.86 8.54 16.70
C VAL A 84 -0.62 7.88 16.07
N GLY A 85 -0.01 8.57 15.11
CA GLY A 85 1.11 8.10 14.30
C GLY A 85 0.71 7.35 13.04
N THR A 86 -0.51 6.81 12.98
CA THR A 86 -0.99 5.97 11.86
C THR A 86 -1.76 6.77 10.83
N ARG A 87 -1.42 6.56 9.55
CA ARG A 87 -2.09 7.19 8.41
C ARG A 87 -2.17 6.22 7.26
N PHE A 88 -3.23 6.33 6.46
CA PHE A 88 -3.42 5.50 5.28
C PHE A 88 -3.08 6.27 4.01
N MET A 89 -2.51 5.55 3.06
CA MET A 89 -2.15 6.10 1.76
C MET A 89 -3.37 6.15 0.85
N ARG A 90 -3.47 7.24 0.10
CA ARG A 90 -4.38 7.43 -1.03
C ARG A 90 -3.73 6.90 -2.28
N GLU A 91 -4.54 6.54 -3.26
CA GLU A 91 -4.00 6.23 -4.58
C GLU A 91 -3.38 7.50 -5.19
N PRO A 92 -2.19 7.43 -5.79
CA PRO A 92 -1.59 8.58 -6.46
C PRO A 92 -2.55 9.21 -7.49
N GLY A 93 -2.69 10.53 -7.44
CA GLY A 93 -3.60 11.28 -8.33
C GLY A 93 -5.05 11.38 -7.84
N GLN A 94 -5.41 10.77 -6.71
CA GLN A 94 -6.68 11.00 -6.03
C GLN A 94 -6.58 12.15 -5.01
N PHE A 95 -7.57 13.03 -5.00
CA PHE A 95 -7.75 14.07 -3.99
C PHE A 95 -9.00 13.75 -3.15
N GLY A 96 -8.88 13.76 -1.82
CA GLY A 96 -9.97 13.42 -0.91
C GLY A 96 -9.49 12.69 0.35
N TYR A 97 -10.41 12.03 1.05
CA TYR A 97 -10.18 11.34 2.33
C TYR A 97 -10.52 9.83 2.25
N ALA A 98 -10.19 9.18 1.13
CA ALA A 98 -10.39 7.74 0.95
C ALA A 98 -9.08 6.97 1.13
N VAL A 99 -9.17 5.69 1.50
CA VAL A 99 -8.02 4.77 1.44
C VAL A 99 -7.93 4.19 0.03
N GLY A 100 -6.79 4.37 -0.63
CA GLY A 100 -6.58 3.89 -2.00
C GLY A 100 -6.36 2.39 -2.06
N ASN A 101 -6.92 1.75 -3.09
CA ASN A 101 -6.51 0.42 -3.52
C ASN A 101 -5.27 0.55 -4.41
N LEU A 102 -4.10 0.23 -3.85
CA LEU A 102 -2.81 0.43 -4.47
C LEU A 102 -2.51 -0.62 -5.55
N GLY A 103 -1.89 -0.17 -6.63
CA GLY A 103 -1.31 -1.05 -7.64
C GLY A 103 -0.12 -1.87 -7.12
N VAL A 104 0.18 -2.95 -7.82
CA VAL A 104 1.48 -3.65 -7.69
C VAL A 104 2.60 -2.69 -8.10
N GLU A 105 3.77 -2.83 -7.47
CA GLU A 105 4.94 -1.95 -7.64
C GLU A 105 4.73 -0.52 -7.13
N GLN A 106 3.58 -0.22 -6.50
CA GLN A 106 3.37 1.06 -5.85
C GLN A 106 4.31 1.20 -4.66
N ASP A 107 5.06 2.30 -4.63
CA ASP A 107 5.90 2.66 -3.49
C ASP A 107 5.08 3.29 -2.37
N ILE A 108 5.45 2.97 -1.14
CA ILE A 108 4.93 3.54 0.11
C ILE A 108 6.13 3.96 0.96
N GLY A 109 6.25 5.26 1.22
CA GLY A 109 7.38 5.76 1.98
C GLY A 109 7.35 7.26 2.20
N THR A 110 8.50 7.78 2.63
CA THR A 110 8.70 9.19 2.92
C THR A 110 8.44 10.08 1.71
N GLU A 111 8.78 9.64 0.49
CA GLU A 111 8.51 10.42 -0.73
C GLU A 111 7.01 10.60 -0.97
N GLN A 112 6.22 9.52 -0.86
CA GLN A 112 4.76 9.58 -0.99
C GLN A 112 4.14 10.38 0.17
N PHE A 113 4.73 10.34 1.35
CA PHE A 113 4.31 11.17 2.47
C PHE A 113 4.52 12.66 2.19
N VAL A 114 5.70 13.05 1.72
CA VAL A 114 6.04 14.44 1.36
C VAL A 114 5.21 14.92 0.17
N ALA A 115 4.90 14.05 -0.79
CA ALA A 115 3.96 14.31 -1.88
C ALA A 115 2.50 14.47 -1.41
N GLY A 116 2.24 14.33 -0.11
CA GLY A 116 0.92 14.48 0.46
C GLY A 116 -0.02 13.37 0.02
N LEU A 117 0.45 12.14 -0.16
CA LEU A 117 -0.41 11.01 -0.54
C LEU A 117 -1.00 10.28 0.67
N PHE A 118 -0.62 10.63 1.89
CA PHE A 118 -1.25 10.07 3.08
C PHE A 118 -2.36 10.96 3.58
N ASN A 119 -3.44 10.32 4.02
CA ASN A 119 -4.52 11.00 4.71
C ASN A 119 -3.99 11.67 6.00
N PRO A 120 -4.67 12.71 6.52
CA PRO A 120 -4.34 13.28 7.81
C PRO A 120 -4.36 12.26 8.96
N GLU A 121 -3.92 12.69 10.13
CA GLU A 121 -3.87 11.84 11.32
C GLU A 121 -5.16 11.94 12.14
N GLY A 122 -5.47 10.87 12.88
CA GLY A 122 -6.50 10.89 13.93
C GLY A 122 -7.93 10.82 13.41
N ASP A 123 -8.15 10.38 12.18
CA ASP A 123 -9.47 10.32 11.55
C ASP A 123 -9.75 8.95 10.89
N ALA A 124 -11.02 8.74 10.54
CA ALA A 124 -11.55 7.53 9.95
C ALA A 124 -11.72 7.69 8.45
N TYR A 125 -11.09 6.80 7.68
CA TYR A 125 -11.08 6.87 6.22
C TYR A 125 -11.76 5.66 5.62
N SER A 126 -12.63 5.88 4.65
CA SER A 126 -13.37 4.80 4.00
C SER A 126 -12.65 4.29 2.75
N ALA A 127 -12.69 2.99 2.54
CA ALA A 127 -12.43 2.41 1.24
C ALA A 127 -13.65 2.64 0.34
N VAL A 128 -13.45 3.28 -0.81
CA VAL A 128 -14.51 3.49 -1.81
C VAL A 128 -14.49 2.29 -2.76
N PHE A 129 -15.61 1.58 -2.88
CA PHE A 129 -15.72 0.42 -3.76
C PHE A 129 -16.27 0.80 -5.12
N ASN A 130 -15.76 0.12 -6.16
CA ASN A 130 -16.37 0.13 -7.47
C ASN A 130 -17.76 -0.51 -7.40
N THR A 131 -18.76 0.18 -7.93
CA THR A 131 -20.13 -0.29 -8.06
C THR A 131 -20.64 -0.03 -9.48
N SER A 132 -21.78 -0.62 -9.83
CA SER A 132 -22.42 -0.34 -11.11
C SER A 132 -22.77 1.15 -11.21
N GLY A 133 -22.07 1.89 -12.07
CA GLY A 133 -22.26 3.33 -12.25
C GLY A 133 -21.28 4.22 -11.48
N GLN A 134 -20.40 3.65 -10.64
CA GLN A 134 -19.34 4.40 -9.96
C GLN A 134 -18.03 3.61 -10.01
N SER A 135 -17.15 4.02 -10.92
CA SER A 135 -15.79 3.52 -11.03
C SER A 135 -14.80 4.68 -10.96
N GLY A 136 -13.67 4.44 -10.32
CA GLY A 136 -12.65 5.46 -10.09
C GLY A 136 -11.27 4.84 -9.87
N VAL A 137 -10.23 5.59 -10.24
CA VAL A 137 -8.84 5.21 -9.96
C VAL A 137 -8.66 5.07 -8.44
N GLY A 138 -8.03 3.99 -7.97
CA GLY A 138 -7.83 3.75 -6.54
C GLY A 138 -9.06 3.25 -5.78
N ASN A 139 -10.20 3.07 -6.45
CA ASN A 139 -11.33 2.38 -5.84
C ASN A 139 -11.02 0.89 -5.63
N TRP A 140 -11.60 0.35 -4.58
CA TRP A 140 -11.52 -1.05 -4.20
C TRP A 140 -12.48 -1.89 -5.03
N ASN A 141 -12.15 -3.16 -5.19
CA ASN A 141 -12.94 -4.11 -5.97
C ASN A 141 -13.50 -5.21 -5.06
N LEU A 142 -14.78 -5.54 -5.26
CA LEU A 142 -15.42 -6.71 -4.67
C LEU A 142 -14.97 -7.98 -5.39
N ASN A 143 -15.02 -9.12 -4.71
CA ASN A 143 -14.52 -10.42 -5.21
C ASN A 143 -13.08 -10.34 -5.72
N SER A 144 -12.24 -9.53 -5.07
CA SER A 144 -10.90 -9.22 -5.54
C SER A 144 -9.91 -9.10 -4.38
N ILE A 145 -8.63 -9.17 -4.75
CA ILE A 145 -7.51 -8.74 -3.92
C ILE A 145 -7.42 -7.23 -4.02
N ASN A 146 -7.22 -6.58 -2.88
CA ASN A 146 -6.98 -5.15 -2.76
C ASN A 146 -5.75 -4.92 -1.87
N TYR A 147 -4.96 -3.89 -2.17
CA TYR A 147 -3.80 -3.49 -1.37
C TYR A 147 -4.01 -2.10 -0.80
N PHE A 148 -3.53 -1.85 0.42
CA PHE A 148 -3.58 -0.53 1.01
C PHE A 148 -2.23 -0.20 1.64
N GLY A 149 -1.76 1.03 1.45
CA GLY A 149 -0.55 1.54 2.09
C GLY A 149 -0.88 2.21 3.42
N PHE A 150 0.05 2.14 4.36
CA PHE A 150 -0.06 2.84 5.63
C PHE A 150 1.32 3.23 6.14
N ARG A 151 1.31 4.18 7.07
CA ARG A 151 2.41 4.43 7.99
C ARG A 151 1.90 4.24 9.41
N PHE A 152 2.76 3.89 10.34
CA PHE A 152 2.45 3.79 11.76
C PHE A 152 3.64 4.23 12.61
N ALA A 153 3.38 4.57 13.86
CA ALA A 153 4.44 4.83 14.84
C ALA A 153 4.66 3.57 15.68
N ALA A 154 5.85 2.99 15.59
CA ALA A 154 6.24 1.88 16.45
C ALA A 154 6.24 2.27 17.93
N ASN A 155 6.33 1.28 18.82
CA ASN A 155 6.41 1.53 20.27
C ASN A 155 7.61 2.41 20.67
N SER A 156 8.66 2.46 19.83
CA SER A 156 9.81 3.36 19.99
C SER A 156 9.52 4.82 19.62
N GLY A 157 8.35 5.12 19.05
CA GLY A 157 8.01 6.40 18.43
C GLY A 157 8.54 6.57 17.00
N ALA A 158 9.31 5.61 16.49
CA ALA A 158 9.84 5.66 15.14
C ALA A 158 8.73 5.39 14.11
N THR A 159 8.76 6.11 12.98
CA THR A 159 7.78 5.91 11.90
C THR A 159 8.21 4.78 10.99
N HIS A 160 7.27 3.88 10.70
CA HIS A 160 7.41 2.82 9.71
C HIS A 160 6.34 2.97 8.63
N TYR A 161 6.65 2.50 7.43
CA TYR A 161 5.81 2.40 6.25
C TYR A 161 5.55 0.93 5.92
N GLY A 162 4.33 0.66 5.50
CA GLY A 162 3.88 -0.70 5.23
C GLY A 162 2.73 -0.73 4.25
N TYR A 163 2.37 -1.94 3.85
CA TYR A 163 1.14 -2.19 3.12
C TYR A 163 0.50 -3.50 3.57
N GLY A 164 -0.81 -3.58 3.40
CA GLY A 164 -1.60 -4.76 3.70
C GLY A 164 -2.28 -5.29 2.46
N ARG A 165 -2.48 -6.61 2.42
CA ARG A 165 -3.35 -7.25 1.43
C ARG A 165 -4.67 -7.64 2.07
N MET A 166 -5.77 -7.20 1.46
CA MET A 166 -7.11 -7.59 1.85
C MET A 166 -7.84 -8.30 0.71
N ASP A 167 -8.37 -9.47 1.01
CA ASP A 167 -9.29 -10.17 0.12
C ASP A 167 -10.72 -9.74 0.50
N VAL A 168 -11.44 -9.13 -0.45
CA VAL A 168 -12.82 -8.69 -0.26
C VAL A 168 -13.74 -9.59 -1.07
N GLY A 169 -14.78 -10.11 -0.41
CA GLY A 169 -15.76 -11.01 -1.01
C GLY A 169 -16.84 -10.26 -1.80
N VAL A 170 -18.02 -10.87 -1.85
CA VAL A 170 -19.17 -10.40 -2.66
C VAL A 170 -19.69 -9.02 -2.26
N ASN A 171 -19.40 -8.57 -1.04
CA ASN A 171 -19.68 -7.23 -0.56
C ASN A 171 -18.61 -6.78 0.44
N ALA A 172 -18.63 -5.49 0.79
CA ALA A 172 -17.64 -4.87 1.66
C ALA A 172 -17.68 -5.34 3.13
N ASN A 173 -18.64 -6.19 3.53
CA ASN A 173 -18.69 -6.79 4.87
C ASN A 173 -17.89 -8.11 4.94
N VAL A 174 -17.67 -8.77 3.80
CA VAL A 174 -16.91 -10.03 3.74
C VAL A 174 -15.46 -9.69 3.42
N ARG A 175 -14.60 -9.67 4.45
CA ARG A 175 -13.22 -9.19 4.33
C ARG A 175 -12.26 -10.04 5.14
N THR A 176 -11.12 -10.34 4.54
CA THR A 176 -10.02 -11.01 5.23
C THR A 176 -8.72 -10.25 4.98
N LEU A 177 -8.08 -9.80 6.05
CA LEU A 177 -6.71 -9.30 6.00
C LEU A 177 -5.77 -10.50 5.89
N LYS A 178 -5.11 -10.65 4.75
CA LYS A 178 -4.26 -11.82 4.47
C LYS A 178 -2.89 -11.66 5.12
N PHE A 179 -2.26 -10.53 4.87
CA PHE A 179 -0.96 -10.20 5.43
C PHE A 179 -0.79 -8.69 5.57
N ILE A 180 0.19 -8.33 6.40
CA ILE A 180 0.77 -7.00 6.50
C ILE A 180 2.28 -7.11 6.31
N GLU A 181 2.85 -6.19 5.54
CA GLU A 181 4.29 -6.02 5.37
C GLU A 181 4.70 -4.60 5.74
N TRP A 182 5.87 -4.44 6.34
CA TRP A 182 6.41 -3.13 6.69
C TRP A 182 7.95 -3.15 6.71
N ASP A 183 8.55 -1.97 6.67
CA ASP A 183 10.01 -1.85 6.73
C ASP A 183 10.58 -2.30 8.09
N THR A 184 11.75 -2.90 8.06
CA THR A 184 12.56 -3.19 9.26
C THR A 184 13.34 -1.97 9.75
N THR A 185 13.50 -0.95 8.89
CA THR A 185 14.37 0.21 9.11
C THR A 185 13.54 1.48 9.08
N PRO A 186 13.28 2.12 10.24
CA PRO A 186 12.32 3.21 10.34
C PRO A 186 12.49 4.26 9.24
N GLY A 187 11.38 4.60 8.60
CA GLY A 187 11.31 5.64 7.57
C GLY A 187 11.71 5.19 6.16
N ALA A 188 12.21 3.97 6.00
CA ALA A 188 12.56 3.42 4.69
C ALA A 188 11.31 3.05 3.88
N ALA A 189 11.39 3.18 2.56
CA ALA A 189 10.28 2.90 1.67
C ALA A 189 10.08 1.38 1.49
N VAL A 190 8.84 1.00 1.26
CA VAL A 190 8.42 -0.35 0.86
C VAL A 190 7.66 -0.28 -0.46
N GLN A 191 7.58 -1.40 -1.16
CA GLN A 191 6.86 -1.51 -2.42
C GLN A 191 5.79 -2.61 -2.32
N VAL A 192 4.62 -2.40 -2.93
CA VAL A 192 3.61 -3.45 -3.05
C VAL A 192 4.15 -4.58 -3.94
N VAL A 193 4.46 -5.73 -3.34
CA VAL A 193 4.90 -6.92 -4.06
C VAL A 193 3.83 -8.01 -3.93
N PRO A 194 3.36 -8.62 -5.02
CA PRO A 194 2.45 -9.75 -4.94
C PRO A 194 3.07 -10.88 -4.12
N ALA A 195 2.26 -11.57 -3.32
CA ALA A 195 2.74 -12.73 -2.56
C ALA A 195 3.55 -13.68 -3.48
N PRO A 196 4.70 -14.21 -3.05
CA PRO A 196 5.67 -14.90 -3.91
C PRO A 196 5.10 -16.01 -4.82
N GLY A 197 4.00 -16.65 -4.41
CA GLY A 197 3.30 -17.66 -5.22
C GLY A 197 2.75 -17.16 -6.56
N ALA A 198 2.44 -15.86 -6.69
CA ALA A 198 1.94 -15.28 -7.95
C ALA A 198 3.05 -15.14 -9.01
N LEU A 199 4.28 -14.82 -8.58
CA LEU A 199 5.44 -14.70 -9.46
C LEU A 199 5.94 -16.08 -9.92
N ALA A 200 5.86 -17.09 -9.04
CA ALA A 200 6.20 -18.46 -9.36
C ALA A 200 5.35 -19.06 -10.49
N LEU A 201 4.06 -18.69 -10.56
CA LEU A 201 3.14 -19.17 -11.62
C LEU A 201 3.44 -18.56 -12.99
N LEU A 202 3.84 -17.28 -13.04
CA LEU A 202 4.33 -16.60 -14.26
C LEU A 202 5.62 -17.25 -14.78
N GLY A 203 6.55 -17.57 -13.88
CA GLY A 203 7.75 -18.34 -14.22
C GLY A 203 7.40 -19.71 -14.82
N LEU A 204 6.47 -20.45 -14.20
CA LEU A 204 6.05 -21.78 -14.67
C LEU A 204 5.32 -21.75 -16.03
N ALA A 205 4.49 -20.72 -16.27
CA ALA A 205 3.83 -20.51 -17.56
C ALA A 205 4.83 -20.24 -18.70
N GLY A 206 5.94 -19.57 -18.39
CA GLY A 206 7.06 -19.37 -19.33
C GLY A 206 7.74 -20.68 -19.73
N PHE A 207 7.92 -21.62 -18.80
CA PHE A 207 8.53 -22.93 -19.07
C PHE A 207 7.57 -23.96 -19.69
N GLY A 208 6.26 -23.86 -19.43
CA GLY A 208 5.25 -24.75 -20.02
C GLY A 208 5.13 -24.63 -21.55
N ARG A 209 5.47 -23.46 -22.12
CA ARG A 209 5.39 -23.20 -23.56
C ARG A 209 6.61 -23.68 -24.35
N SER A 210 7.78 -23.85 -23.71
CA SER A 210 9.00 -24.28 -24.39
C SER A 210 9.04 -25.80 -24.64
N ARG A 211 8.33 -26.60 -23.83
CA ARG A 211 8.36 -28.06 -23.91
C ARG A 211 7.44 -28.66 -24.99
N ARG A 212 6.58 -27.85 -25.62
CA ARG A 212 5.69 -28.29 -26.72
C ARG A 212 6.25 -28.01 -28.12
N ARG A 213 7.49 -27.55 -28.21
CA ARG A 213 8.25 -27.37 -29.46
C ARG A 213 9.57 -28.15 -29.39
N ARG A 214 9.47 -29.46 -29.32
CA ARG A 214 10.52 -30.39 -29.75
C ARG A 214 9.84 -31.58 -30.38
#